data_AF-A0A7D5N710-F1
#
_entry.id   AF-A0A7D5N710-F1
#
_cell.length_a   1.000
_cell.length_b   1.000
_cell.length_c   1.000
_cell.angle_alpha   90.00
_cell.angle_beta   90.00
_cell.angle_gamma   90.00
#
_symmetry.space_group_name_H-M   'P 1'
#
loop_
_entity.id
_entity.type
_entity.pdbx_description
1 polymer ?
#
loop_
_entity_poly.entity_id
_entity_poly.type
_entity_poly.pdbx_seq_one_letter_code
_entity_poly.pdbx_strand_id
1 'polypeptide(L)'
;MNVTSITKTVVSVGGINYIAIAGNASNAALNLWINKNTATGTFPLEFVGSNYVAQFSTTSPMSMYNSVDNGTIVITKHDASGKIIEGSFQGTLYDDVAFPTDSVMITNGTFKVNY
;
A
#
# COMPACT_ATOMS: atom_id res chain seq x y z
N MET A 1 -4.03 7.26 10.93
CA MET A 1 -2.94 6.40 11.45
C MET A 1 -1.68 7.24 11.59
N ASN A 2 -1.05 7.28 12.76
CA ASN A 2 0.28 7.87 12.91
C ASN A 2 1.32 6.82 12.53
N VAL A 3 1.89 6.92 11.32
CA VAL A 3 2.90 5.98 10.83
C VAL A 3 4.19 6.17 11.64
N THR A 4 4.60 5.14 12.37
CA THR A 4 5.79 5.14 13.24
C THR A 4 7.06 4.68 12.52
N SER A 5 6.93 3.94 11.42
CA SER A 5 8.05 3.57 10.54
C SER A 5 7.58 3.34 9.10
N ILE A 6 8.46 3.69 8.15
CA ILE A 6 8.27 3.38 6.72
C ILE A 6 9.41 2.47 6.26
N THR A 7 9.09 1.28 5.78
CA THR A 7 10.04 0.34 5.17
C THR A 7 9.79 0.23 3.68
N LYS A 8 10.85 0.05 2.90
CA LYS A 8 10.78 -0.05 1.43
C LYS A 8 11.63 -1.19 0.89
N THR A 9 11.13 -1.86 -0.14
CA THR A 9 11.89 -2.88 -0.88
C THR A 9 11.34 -3.02 -2.29
N VAL A 10 12.15 -3.58 -3.19
CA VAL A 10 11.67 -4.07 -4.47
C VAL A 10 11.38 -5.56 -4.35
N VAL A 11 10.13 -5.96 -4.56
CA VAL A 11 9.71 -7.37 -4.55
C VAL A 11 9.20 -7.79 -5.93
N SER A 12 9.31 -9.08 -6.26
CA SER A 12 8.75 -9.65 -7.48
C SER A 12 7.74 -10.72 -7.14
N VAL A 13 6.49 -10.56 -7.61
CA VAL A 13 5.39 -11.51 -7.39
C VAL A 13 4.66 -11.69 -8.71
N GLY A 14 4.53 -12.93 -9.19
CA GLY A 14 3.83 -13.24 -10.44
C GLY A 14 4.42 -12.55 -11.69
N GLY A 15 5.72 -12.22 -11.68
CA GLY A 15 6.40 -11.50 -12.77
C GLY A 15 6.26 -9.98 -12.73
N ILE A 16 5.50 -9.43 -11.78
CA ILE A 16 5.39 -7.99 -11.55
C ILE A 16 6.43 -7.58 -10.50
N ASN A 17 7.23 -6.57 -10.82
CA ASN A 17 8.15 -5.95 -9.87
C ASN A 17 7.46 -4.78 -9.20
N TYR A 18 7.45 -4.76 -7.86
CA TYR A 18 6.80 -3.74 -7.07
C TYR A 18 7.80 -2.93 -6.27
N ILE A 19 7.49 -1.66 -6.06
CA ILE A 19 7.97 -0.86 -4.94
C ILE A 19 6.99 -1.11 -3.80
N ALA A 20 7.43 -1.84 -2.77
CA ALA A 20 6.63 -2.08 -1.57
C ALA A 20 6.91 -0.96 -0.55
N ILE A 21 5.86 -0.33 -0.05
CA ILE A 21 5.91 0.74 0.95
C ILE A 21 5.09 0.28 2.15
N ALA A 22 5.77 -0.12 3.22
CA ALA A 22 5.13 -0.54 4.45
C ALA A 22 5.08 0.63 5.43
N GLY A 23 3.90 0.97 5.94
CA GLY A 23 3.69 1.90 7.05
C GLY A 23 3.18 1.15 8.26
N ASN A 24 3.88 1.23 9.39
CA ASN A 24 3.45 0.59 10.64
C ASN A 24 2.95 1.65 11.63
N ALA A 25 1.97 1.30 12.45
CA ALA A 25 1.52 2.02 13.63
C ALA A 25 1.39 1.02 14.81
N SER A 26 1.17 1.53 16.02
CA SER A 26 1.19 0.73 17.27
C SER A 26 0.27 -0.50 17.26
N ASN A 27 -0.80 -0.48 16.47
CA ASN A 27 -1.83 -1.52 16.40
C ASN A 27 -2.32 -1.77 14.97
N ALA A 28 -1.55 -1.39 13.95
CA ALA A 28 -1.94 -1.58 12.57
C ALA A 28 -0.77 -1.42 11.60
N ALA A 29 -0.81 -2.15 10.49
CA ALA A 29 0.18 -2.10 9.44
C ALA A 29 -0.51 -1.98 8.07
N LEU A 30 0.05 -1.13 7.22
CA LEU A 30 -0.35 -0.90 5.84
C LEU A 30 0.83 -1.28 4.94
N ASN A 31 0.57 -1.93 3.82
CA ASN A 31 1.55 -2.14 2.76
C ASN A 31 0.96 -1.76 1.42
N LEU A 32 1.65 -0.88 0.69
CA LEU A 32 1.30 -0.50 -0.66
C LEU A 32 2.31 -1.13 -1.61
N TRP A 33 1.86 -1.91 -2.59
CA TRP A 33 2.72 -2.38 -3.66
C TRP A 33 2.37 -1.65 -4.94
N ILE A 34 3.36 -0.96 -5.49
CA ILE A 34 3.19 -0.12 -6.67
C ILE A 34 4.08 -0.72 -7.75
N ASN A 35 3.54 -1.04 -8.93
CA ASN A 35 4.36 -1.51 -10.03
C ASN A 35 5.55 -0.57 -10.24
N LYS A 36 6.77 -1.12 -10.23
CA LYS A 36 8.02 -0.37 -10.32
C LYS A 36 8.15 0.42 -11.62
N ASN A 37 7.39 0.09 -12.65
CA ASN A 37 7.36 0.82 -13.92
C ASN A 37 6.14 1.75 -14.03
N THR A 38 5.48 2.08 -12.91
CA THR A 38 4.31 2.95 -12.90
C THR A 38 4.63 4.33 -13.50
N ALA A 39 3.63 4.94 -14.14
CA ALA A 39 3.67 6.34 -14.49
C ALA A 39 3.01 7.19 -13.39
N THR A 40 3.18 8.51 -13.46
CA THR A 40 2.34 9.42 -12.67
C THR A 40 0.89 9.31 -13.10
N GLY A 41 -0.05 9.34 -12.15
CA GLY A 41 -1.48 9.19 -12.44
C GLY A 41 -2.29 8.71 -11.24
N THR A 42 -3.58 8.51 -11.46
CA THR A 42 -4.51 7.95 -10.47
C THR A 42 -4.91 6.55 -10.89
N PHE A 43 -4.77 5.59 -9.97
CA PHE A 43 -5.01 4.19 -10.24
C PHE A 43 -5.90 3.59 -9.14
N PRO A 44 -6.76 2.62 -9.47
CA PRO A 44 -7.48 1.87 -8.44
C PRO A 44 -6.49 1.05 -7.61
N LEU A 45 -6.74 0.96 -6.30
CA LEU A 45 -6.11 -0.04 -5.45
C LEU A 45 -6.87 -1.36 -5.61
N GLU A 46 -6.13 -2.45 -5.72
CA GLU A 46 -6.65 -3.78 -6.03
C GLU A 46 -5.96 -4.85 -5.17
N PHE A 47 -6.27 -6.11 -5.45
CA PHE A 47 -5.72 -7.28 -4.76
C PHE A 47 -4.37 -7.72 -5.33
N VAL A 48 -3.64 -8.58 -4.60
CA VAL A 48 -2.36 -9.17 -5.05
C VAL A 48 -2.51 -9.82 -6.43
N GLY A 49 -1.54 -9.54 -7.31
CA GLY A 49 -1.57 -9.92 -8.72
C GLY A 49 -1.90 -8.73 -9.65
N SER A 50 -2.34 -7.62 -9.08
CA SER A 50 -2.61 -6.37 -9.80
C SER A 50 -1.43 -5.40 -9.71
N ASN A 51 -1.41 -4.34 -10.53
CA ASN A 51 -0.30 -3.38 -10.56
C ASN A 51 -0.22 -2.48 -9.32
N TYR A 52 -1.32 -2.35 -8.57
CA TYR A 52 -1.45 -1.46 -7.43
C TYR A 52 -2.18 -2.20 -6.33
N VAL A 53 -1.45 -2.62 -5.31
CA VAL A 53 -1.98 -3.44 -4.22
C VAL A 53 -1.97 -2.62 -2.94
N ALA A 54 -3.02 -2.74 -2.14
CA ALA A 54 -3.01 -2.32 -0.75
C ALA A 54 -3.35 -3.51 0.15
N GLN A 55 -2.57 -3.66 1.21
CA GLN A 55 -2.78 -4.69 2.22
C GLN A 55 -2.78 -4.03 3.59
N PHE A 56 -3.68 -4.48 4.46
CA PHE A 56 -3.88 -3.87 5.76
C PHE A 56 -4.14 -4.93 6.82
N SER A 57 -3.64 -4.72 8.03
CA SER A 57 -3.94 -5.55 9.19
C SER A 57 -3.87 -4.72 10.47
N THR A 58 -4.75 -5.01 11.42
CA THR A 58 -4.80 -4.48 12.79
C THR A 58 -4.27 -5.47 13.82
N THR A 59 -4.15 -6.73 13.44
CA THR A 59 -3.86 -7.85 14.35
C THR A 59 -2.41 -8.34 14.25
N SER A 60 -1.77 -8.24 13.08
CA SER A 60 -0.34 -8.58 12.94
C SER A 60 0.26 -8.03 11.64
N PRO A 61 1.49 -7.47 11.66
CA PRO A 61 2.19 -7.04 10.44
C PRO A 61 2.50 -8.20 9.48
N MET A 62 2.41 -9.46 9.92
CA MET A 62 2.63 -10.65 9.08
C MET A 62 1.34 -11.23 8.48
N SER A 63 0.17 -10.78 8.94
CA SER A 63 -1.15 -11.28 8.51
C SER A 63 -1.83 -10.27 7.59
N MET A 64 -1.08 -9.76 6.62
CA MET A 64 -1.59 -8.83 5.61
C MET A 64 -2.40 -9.61 4.58
N TYR A 65 -3.68 -9.81 4.88
CA TYR A 65 -4.65 -10.37 3.93
C TYR A 65 -5.26 -9.22 3.11
N ASN A 66 -5.62 -9.54 1.87
CA ASN A 66 -5.93 -8.54 0.85
C ASN A 66 -7.36 -8.04 1.02
N SER A 67 -7.53 -6.77 1.34
CA SER A 67 -8.86 -6.25 1.63
C SER A 67 -8.95 -4.80 1.16
N VAL A 68 -9.21 -4.66 -0.14
CA VAL A 68 -9.60 -3.38 -0.75
C VAL A 68 -11.06 -3.48 -1.14
N ASP A 69 -11.90 -2.62 -0.58
CA ASP A 69 -13.31 -2.46 -1.00
C ASP A 69 -13.41 -1.44 -2.12
N ASN A 70 -12.88 -0.26 -1.85
CA ASN A 70 -12.69 0.82 -2.78
C ASN A 70 -11.43 1.59 -2.39
N GLY A 71 -10.66 2.05 -3.37
CA GLY A 71 -9.49 2.86 -3.08
C GLY A 71 -8.78 3.30 -4.34
N THR A 72 -8.07 4.41 -4.22
CA THR A 72 -7.24 4.96 -5.29
C THR A 72 -5.89 5.35 -4.74
N ILE A 73 -4.86 5.11 -5.53
CA ILE A 73 -3.52 5.65 -5.32
C ILE A 73 -3.24 6.70 -6.40
N VAL A 74 -2.65 7.81 -6.00
CA VAL A 74 -2.20 8.90 -6.85
C VAL A 74 -0.69 8.94 -6.80
N ILE A 75 -0.05 8.71 -7.94
CA ILE A 75 1.40 8.86 -8.11
C ILE A 75 1.66 10.26 -8.66
N THR A 76 2.19 11.15 -7.82
CA THR A 76 2.47 12.54 -8.20
C THR A 76 3.88 12.70 -8.77
N LYS A 77 4.81 11.80 -8.40
CA LYS A 77 6.16 11.74 -8.95
C LYS A 77 6.68 10.32 -8.94
N HIS A 78 7.29 9.91 -10.04
CA HIS A 78 8.09 8.69 -10.10
C HIS A 78 9.34 8.92 -10.94
N ASP A 79 10.50 8.95 -10.29
CA ASP A 79 11.82 9.01 -10.91
C ASP A 79 12.51 7.67 -10.68
N ALA A 80 12.43 6.78 -11.67
CA ALA A 80 12.99 5.44 -11.57
C ALA A 80 14.53 5.43 -11.52
N SER A 81 15.19 6.45 -12.09
CA SER A 81 16.65 6.57 -12.08
C SER A 81 17.16 7.08 -10.74
N GLY A 82 16.52 8.11 -10.19
CA GLY A 82 16.76 8.61 -8.83
C GLY A 82 16.14 7.73 -7.74
N LYS A 83 15.38 6.70 -8.13
CA LYS A 83 14.60 5.79 -7.29
C LYS A 83 13.70 6.52 -6.29
N ILE A 84 13.02 7.56 -6.73
CA ILE A 84 12.09 8.35 -5.90
C ILE A 84 10.67 8.07 -6.37
N ILE A 85 9.75 7.79 -5.44
CA ILE A 85 8.32 7.81 -5.70
C ILE A 85 7.58 8.59 -4.62
N GLU A 86 6.66 9.45 -5.05
CA GLU A 86 5.83 10.31 -4.21
C GLU A 86 4.36 10.17 -4.63
N GLY A 87 3.46 10.24 -3.66
CA GLY A 87 2.05 10.09 -3.94
C GLY A 87 1.18 10.14 -2.70
N SER A 88 -0.10 9.82 -2.93
CA SER A 88 -1.11 9.68 -1.89
C SER A 88 -1.99 8.48 -2.19
N PHE A 89 -2.70 8.01 -1.19
CA PHE A 89 -3.75 7.02 -1.36
C PHE A 89 -4.97 7.45 -0.55
N GLN A 90 -6.14 6.97 -0.97
CA GLN A 90 -7.40 7.10 -0.25
C GLN A 90 -8.25 5.88 -0.51
N GLY A 91 -9.11 5.49 0.42
CA GLY A 91 -9.99 4.34 0.22
C GLY A 91 -10.57 3.81 1.51
N THR A 92 -11.14 2.61 1.42
CA THR A 92 -11.57 1.81 2.56
C THR A 92 -10.86 0.46 2.45
N LEU A 93 -10.01 0.18 3.45
CA LEU A 93 -9.29 -1.07 3.60
C LEU A 93 -9.88 -1.84 4.78
N TYR A 94 -9.85 -3.16 4.72
CA TYR A 94 -10.35 -4.03 5.78
C TYR A 94 -9.24 -4.94 6.32
N ASP A 95 -9.42 -5.47 7.54
CA ASP A 95 -8.59 -6.55 8.07
C ASP A 95 -9.41 -7.84 7.99
N ASP A 96 -9.13 -8.69 7.00
CA ASP A 96 -9.89 -9.91 6.72
C ASP A 96 -9.66 -11.02 7.77
N VAL A 97 -8.74 -10.83 8.71
CA VAL A 97 -8.53 -11.76 9.86
C VAL A 97 -9.59 -11.57 10.94
N ALA A 98 -10.28 -10.43 10.94
CA ALA A 98 -11.31 -10.07 11.91
C ALA A 98 -12.72 -10.07 11.28
N PHE A 99 -13.10 -11.20 10.66
CA PHE A 99 -14.46 -11.38 10.14
C PHE A 99 -15.50 -11.43 11.29
N PRO A 100 -16.64 -10.69 11.26
CA PRO A 100 -17.09 -9.71 10.28
C PRO A 100 -17.17 -8.25 10.80
N THR A 101 -16.59 -7.89 11.95
CA THR A 101 -16.95 -6.61 12.62
C THR A 101 -15.85 -5.56 12.78
N ASP A 102 -14.57 -5.85 12.49
CA ASP A 102 -13.49 -4.89 12.77
C ASP A 102 -12.84 -4.34 11.49
N SER A 103 -13.68 -3.91 10.55
CA SER A 103 -13.26 -3.10 9.42
C SER A 103 -12.71 -1.74 9.88
N VAL A 104 -11.41 -1.65 10.15
CA VAL A 104 -10.78 -0.35 10.43
C VAL A 104 -10.56 0.40 9.12
N MET A 105 -11.34 1.46 8.93
CA MET A 105 -11.26 2.34 7.77
C MET A 105 -9.96 3.17 7.79
N ILE A 106 -9.11 3.03 6.78
CA ILE A 106 -8.06 4.01 6.47
C ILE A 106 -8.50 4.86 5.28
N THR A 107 -8.95 6.09 5.54
CA THR A 107 -9.49 6.97 4.50
C THR A 107 -8.46 7.63 3.59
N ASN A 108 -7.23 7.90 4.07
CA ASN A 108 -6.19 8.57 3.29
C ASN A 108 -4.79 8.51 3.90
N GLY A 109 -3.78 8.72 3.04
CA GLY A 109 -2.39 8.94 3.45
C GLY A 109 -1.51 9.44 2.30
N THR A 110 -0.33 9.94 2.63
CA THR A 110 0.68 10.41 1.67
C THR A 110 2.00 9.68 1.89
N PHE A 111 2.77 9.48 0.83
CA PHE A 111 4.08 8.85 0.90
C PHE A 111 5.10 9.58 0.01
N LYS A 112 6.35 9.53 0.45
CA LYS A 112 7.54 9.94 -0.30
C LYS A 112 8.68 9.02 0.10
N VAL A 113 9.16 8.22 -0.83
CA VAL A 113 10.18 7.21 -0.54
C VAL A 113 11.27 7.16 -1.62
N ASN A 114 12.49 6.90 -1.17
CA ASN A 114 13.63 6.56 -2.04
C ASN A 114 13.80 5.04 -2.04
N TYR A 115 13.61 4.28 -3.12
CA TYR A 115 13.59 2.79 -3.08
C TYR A 115 14.80 2.12 -3.73
#